data_AF-A0A218PC93-F1
#
_entry.id   AF-A0A218PC93-F1
#
_cell.length_a   1.000
_cell.length_b   1.000
_cell.length_c   1.000
_cell.angle_alpha   90.00
_cell.angle_beta   90.00
_cell.angle_gamma   90.00
#
_symmetry.space_group_name_H-M   'P 1'
#
loop_
_entity.id
_entity.type
_entity.pdbx_description
1 polymer ?
#
loop_
_entity_poly.entity_id
_entity_poly.type
_entity_poly.pdbx_seq_one_letter_code
_entity_poly.pdbx_strand_id
1 'polypeptide(L)'
;MKVEEFREMLLKLKTLHSSFEKRFSGIYGEMEWEALAEKVKDLYALSGEMLEVASSLYREAGGFGGRIEEQTKELYRNEHQMKFRLEEVLHVLARGKDYETRLKLSTALDRLMQFHKVYDYAVWKALSEIMKEVEELGPFLEGEKEKKVPSGIMGELEKIKKLQSEFETLRGFLFRLYTHPGDVHKVERALMDWHSRGLLWVEARNVEKLSGVEKAGEILEGLTLIGVVEKKMRGGEGVYRHRSFGSG
;
A
#
# COMPACT_ATOMS: atom_id res chain seq x y z
N MET A 1 -19.05 8.88 -6.74
CA MET A 1 -19.86 7.89 -7.48
C MET A 1 -20.49 6.88 -6.51
N LYS A 2 -21.62 6.24 -6.87
CA LYS A 2 -22.22 5.18 -6.03
C LYS A 2 -21.44 3.86 -6.14
N VAL A 3 -21.55 2.99 -5.13
CA VAL A 3 -20.85 1.68 -5.10
C VAL A 3 -21.26 0.80 -6.28
N GLU A 4 -22.53 0.86 -6.68
CA GLU A 4 -23.11 0.11 -7.78
C GLU A 4 -22.50 0.56 -9.12
N GLU A 5 -22.38 1.87 -9.35
CA GLU A 5 -21.72 2.44 -10.53
C GLU A 5 -20.23 2.04 -10.57
N PHE A 6 -19.55 2.02 -9.41
CA PHE A 6 -18.17 1.53 -9.30
C PHE A 6 -18.06 0.05 -9.69
N ARG A 7 -18.99 -0.77 -9.20
CA ARG A 7 -19.05 -2.21 -9.51
C ARG A 7 -19.30 -2.46 -11.00
N GLU A 8 -20.20 -1.70 -11.62
CA GLU A 8 -20.47 -1.81 -13.06
C GLU A 8 -19.23 -1.49 -13.89
N MET A 9 -18.45 -0.47 -13.51
CA MET A 9 -17.19 -0.17 -14.18
C MET A 9 -16.14 -1.28 -14.02
N LEU A 10 -16.04 -1.91 -12.85
CA LEU A 10 -15.17 -3.07 -12.65
C LEU A 10 -15.58 -4.26 -13.52
N LEU A 11 -16.88 -4.53 -13.63
CA LEU A 11 -17.42 -5.59 -14.48
C LEU A 11 -17.17 -5.31 -15.96
N LYS A 12 -17.32 -4.05 -16.38
CA LYS A 12 -16.95 -3.58 -17.72
C LYS A 12 -15.47 -3.83 -17.99
N LEU A 13 -14.58 -3.41 -17.09
CA LEU A 13 -13.14 -3.59 -17.26
C LEU A 13 -12.74 -5.08 -17.30
N LYS A 14 -13.32 -5.91 -16.44
CA LYS A 14 -13.15 -7.38 -16.48
C LYS A 14 -13.56 -7.99 -17.82
N THR A 15 -14.64 -7.51 -18.42
CA THR A 15 -15.13 -7.97 -19.73
C THR A 15 -14.17 -7.54 -20.84
N LEU A 16 -13.71 -6.28 -20.81
CA LEU A 16 -12.72 -5.76 -21.75
C LEU A 16 -11.40 -6.52 -21.66
N HIS A 17 -10.88 -6.76 -20.45
CA HIS A 17 -9.66 -7.56 -20.22
C HIS A 17 -9.80 -8.97 -20.78
N SER A 18 -10.93 -9.64 -20.52
CA SER A 18 -11.18 -10.97 -21.09
C SER A 18 -11.21 -10.98 -22.63
N SER A 19 -11.75 -9.92 -23.25
CA SER A 19 -11.72 -9.74 -24.71
C SER A 19 -10.30 -9.45 -25.22
N PHE A 20 -9.53 -8.65 -24.48
CA PHE A 20 -8.13 -8.36 -24.77
C PHE A 20 -7.31 -9.65 -24.79
N GLU A 21 -7.41 -10.48 -23.74
CA GLU A 21 -6.68 -11.75 -23.62
C GLU A 21 -6.99 -12.72 -24.77
N LYS A 22 -8.27 -12.84 -25.14
CA LYS A 22 -8.68 -13.66 -26.30
C LYS A 22 -8.00 -13.20 -27.59
N ARG A 23 -7.93 -11.89 -27.84
CA ARG A 23 -7.30 -11.34 -29.05
C ARG A 23 -5.77 -11.40 -28.98
N PHE A 24 -5.18 -11.20 -27.80
CA PHE A 24 -3.74 -11.23 -27.58
C PHE A 24 -3.16 -12.61 -27.91
N SER A 25 -3.88 -13.68 -27.57
CA SER A 25 -3.50 -15.06 -27.94
C SER A 25 -3.31 -15.26 -29.45
N GLY A 26 -3.96 -14.44 -30.28
CA GLY A 26 -3.85 -14.49 -31.74
C GLY A 26 -2.58 -13.85 -32.32
N ILE A 27 -1.77 -13.14 -31.52
CA ILE A 27 -0.49 -12.57 -31.96
C ILE A 27 0.52 -13.69 -32.29
N TYR A 28 0.54 -14.75 -31.48
CA TYR A 28 1.58 -15.80 -31.53
C TYR A 28 1.62 -16.61 -32.83
N GLY A 29 0.50 -16.67 -33.56
CA GLY A 29 0.38 -17.45 -34.79
C GLY A 29 0.46 -16.64 -36.07
N GLU A 30 0.58 -15.31 -35.99
CA GLU A 30 0.46 -14.46 -37.16
C GLU A 30 1.81 -14.24 -37.84
N MET A 31 1.99 -14.84 -39.01
CA MET A 31 3.20 -14.69 -39.81
C MET A 31 3.07 -13.58 -40.86
N GLU A 32 1.85 -13.14 -41.16
CA GLU A 32 1.60 -12.07 -42.12
C GLU A 32 1.68 -10.69 -41.48
N TRP A 33 2.53 -9.82 -42.04
CA TRP A 33 2.82 -8.49 -41.49
C TRP A 33 1.58 -7.61 -41.37
N GLU A 34 0.72 -7.63 -42.39
CA GLU A 34 -0.51 -6.83 -42.43
C GLU A 34 -1.52 -7.33 -41.40
N ALA A 35 -1.72 -8.64 -41.31
CA ALA A 35 -2.59 -9.25 -40.31
C ALA A 35 -2.10 -9.01 -38.87
N LEU A 36 -0.78 -9.04 -38.65
CA LEU A 36 -0.18 -8.69 -37.35
C LEU A 36 -0.44 -7.22 -37.02
N ALA A 37 -0.28 -6.32 -37.99
CA ALA A 37 -0.55 -4.90 -37.80
C ALA A 37 -2.01 -4.60 -37.48
N GLU A 38 -2.96 -5.27 -38.13
CA GLU A 38 -4.38 -5.16 -37.78
C GLU A 38 -4.66 -5.67 -36.37
N LYS A 39 -4.14 -6.86 -36.01
CA LYS A 39 -4.31 -7.42 -34.65
C LYS A 39 -3.75 -6.50 -33.56
N VAL A 40 -2.56 -5.95 -33.75
CA VAL A 40 -1.96 -5.04 -32.76
C VAL A 40 -2.74 -3.72 -32.69
N LYS A 41 -3.29 -3.20 -33.80
CA LYS A 41 -4.16 -2.02 -33.79
C LYS A 41 -5.43 -2.27 -32.99
N ASP A 42 -6.07 -3.42 -33.18
CA ASP A 42 -7.27 -3.81 -32.43
C ASP A 42 -6.99 -3.93 -30.93
N LEU A 43 -5.86 -4.51 -30.56
CA LEU A 43 -5.43 -4.60 -29.16
C LEU A 43 -5.11 -3.23 -28.57
N TYR A 44 -4.49 -2.34 -29.34
CA TYR A 44 -4.21 -0.97 -28.92
C TYR A 44 -5.50 -0.18 -28.69
N ALA A 45 -6.51 -0.34 -29.54
CA ALA A 45 -7.82 0.27 -29.35
C ALA A 45 -8.50 -0.25 -28.06
N LEU A 46 -8.52 -1.57 -27.85
CA LEU A 46 -9.07 -2.16 -26.62
C LEU A 46 -8.32 -1.69 -25.37
N SER A 47 -6.99 -1.65 -25.41
CA SER A 47 -6.18 -1.15 -24.29
C SER A 47 -6.45 0.34 -24.03
N GLY A 48 -6.79 1.12 -25.06
CA GLY A 48 -7.28 2.49 -24.91
C GLY A 48 -8.57 2.57 -24.10
N GLU A 49 -9.58 1.76 -24.44
CA GLU A 49 -10.84 1.70 -23.70
C GLU A 49 -10.64 1.22 -22.25
N MET A 50 -9.79 0.21 -22.05
CA MET A 50 -9.45 -0.30 -20.72
C MET A 50 -8.78 0.78 -19.86
N LEU A 51 -7.85 1.54 -20.43
CA LEU A 51 -7.17 2.64 -19.74
C LEU A 51 -8.14 3.76 -19.33
N GLU A 52 -9.12 4.09 -20.17
CA GLU A 52 -10.16 5.08 -19.83
C GLU A 52 -11.01 4.64 -18.65
N VAL A 53 -11.43 3.37 -18.63
CA VAL A 53 -12.19 2.80 -17.51
C VAL A 53 -11.33 2.74 -16.25
N ALA A 54 -10.08 2.27 -16.34
CA ALA A 54 -9.15 2.22 -15.21
C ALA A 54 -8.83 3.61 -14.65
N SER A 55 -8.67 4.63 -15.52
CA SER A 55 -8.49 6.02 -15.10
C SER A 55 -9.69 6.58 -14.36
N SER A 56 -10.90 6.21 -14.80
CA SER A 56 -12.15 6.63 -14.15
C SER A 56 -12.33 5.94 -12.79
N LEU A 57 -12.05 4.63 -12.72
CA LEU A 57 -11.99 3.88 -11.46
C LEU A 57 -10.99 4.49 -10.47
N TYR A 58 -9.78 4.82 -10.92
CA TYR A 58 -8.76 5.42 -10.05
C TYR A 58 -9.17 6.79 -9.51
N ARG A 59 -9.77 7.65 -10.35
CA ARG A 59 -10.27 8.96 -9.91
C ARG A 59 -11.34 8.86 -8.83
N GLU A 60 -12.24 7.89 -8.96
CA GLU A 60 -13.34 7.71 -8.01
C GLU A 60 -12.93 6.90 -6.77
N ALA A 61 -11.82 6.14 -6.85
CA ALA A 61 -11.34 5.31 -5.75
C ALA A 61 -10.94 6.12 -4.50
N GLY A 62 -10.58 7.40 -4.66
CA GLY A 62 -10.31 8.31 -3.54
C GLY A 62 -11.50 8.50 -2.59
N GLY A 63 -12.73 8.22 -3.05
CA GLY A 63 -13.93 8.22 -2.20
C GLY A 63 -14.05 6.99 -1.28
N PHE A 64 -13.33 5.91 -1.60
CA PHE A 64 -13.32 4.65 -0.83
C PHE A 64 -12.05 4.51 0.02
N GLY A 65 -10.92 5.01 -0.49
CA GLY A 65 -9.62 5.01 0.19
C GLY A 65 -9.05 3.59 0.41
N GLY A 66 -7.92 3.55 1.11
CA GLY A 66 -7.28 2.30 1.53
C GLY A 66 -6.90 1.39 0.34
N ARG A 67 -7.19 0.10 0.46
CA ARG A 67 -6.80 -0.90 -0.55
C ARG A 67 -7.46 -0.71 -1.91
N ILE A 68 -8.67 -0.17 -1.96
CA ILE A 68 -9.37 0.10 -3.24
C ILE A 68 -8.60 1.15 -4.04
N GLU A 69 -8.12 2.20 -3.37
CA GLU A 69 -7.29 3.25 -4.01
C GLU A 69 -5.94 2.70 -4.47
N GLU A 70 -5.26 1.90 -3.63
CA GLU A 70 -3.99 1.28 -3.99
C GLU A 70 -4.13 0.35 -5.20
N GLN A 71 -5.11 -0.55 -5.19
CA GLN A 71 -5.30 -1.52 -6.27
C GLN A 71 -5.77 -0.87 -7.57
N THR A 72 -6.62 0.17 -7.53
CA THR A 72 -7.01 0.91 -8.74
C THR A 72 -5.87 1.72 -9.34
N LYS A 73 -4.96 2.23 -8.51
CA LYS A 73 -3.72 2.88 -8.97
C LYS A 73 -2.78 1.90 -9.67
N GLU A 74 -2.62 0.70 -9.10
CA GLU A 74 -1.83 -0.38 -9.72
C GLU A 74 -2.44 -0.81 -11.05
N LEU A 75 -3.76 -0.99 -11.08
CA LEU A 75 -4.51 -1.31 -12.30
C LEU A 75 -4.31 -0.25 -13.39
N TYR A 76 -4.50 1.03 -13.07
CA TYR A 76 -4.25 2.14 -14.01
C TYR A 76 -2.83 2.13 -14.57
N ARG A 77 -1.83 1.88 -13.71
CA ARG A 77 -0.42 1.80 -14.12
C ARG A 77 -0.18 0.63 -15.08
N ASN A 78 -0.76 -0.54 -14.82
CA ASN A 78 -0.63 -1.71 -15.68
C ASN A 78 -1.25 -1.48 -17.06
N GLU A 79 -2.45 -0.90 -17.12
CA GLU A 79 -3.12 -0.54 -18.38
C GLU A 79 -2.29 0.45 -19.20
N HIS A 80 -1.74 1.48 -18.54
CA HIS A 80 -0.90 2.46 -19.21
C HIS A 80 0.36 1.80 -19.81
N GLN A 81 0.99 0.89 -19.05
CA GLN A 81 2.17 0.17 -19.54
C GLN A 81 1.83 -0.74 -20.72
N MET A 82 0.72 -1.48 -20.67
CA MET A 82 0.30 -2.33 -21.79
C MET A 82 0.06 -1.51 -23.06
N LYS A 83 -0.68 -0.40 -22.95
CA LYS A 83 -0.94 0.50 -24.07
C LYS A 83 0.35 0.99 -24.71
N PHE A 84 1.31 1.42 -23.89
CA PHE A 84 2.61 1.89 -24.37
C PHE A 84 3.40 0.77 -25.09
N ARG A 85 3.38 -0.46 -24.58
CA ARG A 85 4.05 -1.60 -25.26
C ARG A 85 3.43 -1.91 -26.62
N LEU A 86 2.11 -1.83 -26.73
CA LEU A 86 1.41 -2.00 -28.01
C LEU A 86 1.76 -0.86 -28.99
N GLU A 87 1.86 0.37 -28.49
CA GLU A 87 2.30 1.53 -29.27
C GLU A 87 3.74 1.36 -29.80
N GLU A 88 4.66 0.85 -28.98
CA GLU A 88 6.03 0.51 -29.41
C GLU A 88 6.02 -0.47 -30.60
N VAL A 89 5.18 -1.51 -30.55
CA VAL A 89 5.05 -2.51 -31.62
C VAL A 89 4.43 -1.88 -32.88
N LEU A 90 3.36 -1.09 -32.75
CA LEU A 90 2.74 -0.39 -33.88
C LEU A 90 3.71 0.56 -34.59
N HIS A 91 4.52 1.29 -33.83
CA HIS A 91 5.50 2.21 -34.37
C HIS A 91 6.60 1.50 -35.16
N VAL A 92 6.98 0.27 -34.77
CA VAL A 92 7.90 -0.56 -35.57
C VAL A 92 7.20 -1.08 -36.83
N LEU A 93 5.97 -1.56 -36.71
CA LEU A 93 5.19 -2.07 -37.85
C LEU A 93 4.94 -1.01 -38.94
N ALA A 94 4.87 0.27 -38.55
CA ALA A 94 4.71 1.40 -39.46
C ALA A 94 5.96 1.75 -40.29
N ARG A 95 7.16 1.26 -39.91
CA ARG A 95 8.45 1.65 -40.54
C ARG A 95 8.83 0.85 -41.79
N GLY A 96 8.08 -0.21 -42.11
CA GLY A 96 8.31 -1.04 -43.32
C GLY A 96 8.82 -2.45 -43.01
N LYS A 97 9.15 -3.23 -44.06
CA LYS A 97 9.45 -4.68 -43.97
C LYS A 97 10.94 -5.02 -44.16
N ASP A 98 11.86 -4.07 -44.01
CA ASP A 98 13.31 -4.29 -44.13
C ASP A 98 13.88 -5.16 -42.99
N TYR A 99 15.09 -5.68 -43.18
CA TYR A 99 15.70 -6.63 -42.24
C TYR A 99 15.89 -6.05 -40.83
N GLU A 100 16.29 -4.78 -40.73
CA GLU A 100 16.50 -4.12 -39.44
C GLU A 100 15.18 -3.93 -38.69
N THR A 101 14.11 -3.54 -39.41
CA THR A 101 12.78 -3.40 -38.83
C THR A 101 12.20 -4.74 -38.39
N ARG A 102 12.45 -5.84 -39.12
CA ARG A 102 12.07 -7.19 -38.68
C ARG A 102 12.74 -7.60 -37.37
N LEU A 103 14.03 -7.32 -37.21
CA LEU A 103 14.77 -7.62 -35.97
C LEU A 103 14.23 -6.80 -34.78
N LYS A 104 13.97 -5.50 -35.01
CA LYS A 104 13.35 -4.60 -34.00
C LYS A 104 11.95 -5.06 -33.62
N LEU A 105 11.17 -5.55 -34.60
CA LEU A 105 9.83 -6.05 -34.37
C LEU A 105 9.86 -7.31 -33.51
N SER A 106 10.72 -8.28 -33.84
CA SER A 106 10.92 -9.49 -33.02
C SER A 106 11.23 -9.12 -31.57
N THR A 107 12.17 -8.19 -31.37
CA THR A 107 12.56 -7.72 -30.04
C THR A 107 11.41 -7.01 -29.29
N ALA A 108 10.58 -6.25 -30.01
CA ALA A 108 9.42 -5.57 -29.42
C ALA A 108 8.33 -6.57 -29.04
N LEU A 109 8.06 -7.57 -29.87
CA LEU A 109 7.12 -8.66 -29.59
C LEU A 109 7.58 -9.51 -28.40
N ASP A 110 8.85 -9.86 -28.31
CA ASP A 110 9.40 -10.62 -27.18
C ASP A 110 9.20 -9.86 -25.86
N ARG A 111 9.45 -8.54 -25.85
CA ARG A 111 9.21 -7.70 -24.67
C ARG A 111 7.72 -7.59 -24.33
N LEU A 112 6.86 -7.43 -25.33
CA LEU A 112 5.40 -7.41 -25.14
C LEU A 112 4.92 -8.73 -24.51
N MET A 113 5.42 -9.86 -24.99
CA MET A 113 5.09 -11.20 -24.46
C MET A 113 5.56 -11.39 -23.01
N GLN A 114 6.80 -11.00 -22.70
CA GLN A 114 7.32 -11.10 -21.34
C GLN A 114 6.49 -10.25 -20.37
N PHE A 115 6.09 -9.05 -20.80
CA PHE A 115 5.22 -8.18 -20.03
C PHE A 115 3.82 -8.79 -19.85
N HIS A 116 3.21 -9.30 -20.92
CA HIS A 116 1.88 -9.90 -20.91
C HIS A 116 1.71 -10.99 -19.84
N LYS A 117 2.70 -11.87 -19.67
CA LYS A 117 2.68 -12.94 -18.66
C LYS A 117 2.48 -12.44 -17.23
N VAL A 118 3.05 -11.28 -16.91
CA VAL A 118 2.92 -10.67 -15.57
C VAL A 118 1.69 -9.77 -15.50
N TYR A 119 1.40 -9.08 -16.60
CA TYR A 119 0.28 -8.17 -16.75
C TYR A 119 -1.06 -8.85 -16.50
N ASP A 120 -1.34 -9.99 -17.16
CA ASP A 120 -2.63 -10.67 -17.04
C ASP A 120 -2.91 -11.06 -15.57
N TYR A 121 -1.92 -11.68 -14.92
CA TYR A 121 -2.01 -12.01 -13.50
C TYR A 121 -2.22 -10.78 -12.62
N ALA A 122 -1.48 -9.70 -12.86
CA ALA A 122 -1.56 -8.48 -12.06
C ALA A 122 -2.92 -7.79 -12.18
N VAL A 123 -3.43 -7.65 -13.41
CA VAL A 123 -4.75 -7.07 -13.70
C VAL A 123 -5.84 -7.93 -13.08
N TRP A 124 -5.74 -9.25 -13.22
CA TRP A 124 -6.75 -10.16 -12.70
C TRP A 124 -6.80 -10.20 -11.18
N LYS A 125 -5.63 -10.18 -10.54
CA LYS A 125 -5.52 -10.07 -9.10
C LYS A 125 -6.12 -8.76 -8.60
N ALA A 126 -5.75 -7.62 -9.19
CA ALA A 126 -6.25 -6.31 -8.80
C ALA A 126 -7.79 -6.23 -8.96
N LEU A 127 -8.33 -6.65 -10.11
CA LEU A 127 -9.78 -6.68 -10.33
C LEU A 127 -10.50 -7.57 -9.30
N SER A 128 -9.96 -8.74 -8.97
CA SER A 128 -10.58 -9.65 -8.00
C SER A 128 -10.54 -9.10 -6.59
N GLU A 129 -9.43 -8.48 -6.19
CA GLU A 129 -9.29 -7.85 -4.87
C GLU A 129 -10.21 -6.64 -4.73
N ILE A 130 -10.28 -5.78 -5.75
CA ILE A 130 -11.18 -4.62 -5.73
C ILE A 130 -12.64 -5.08 -5.72
N MET A 131 -13.03 -6.07 -6.54
CA MET A 131 -14.40 -6.60 -6.52
C MET A 131 -14.78 -7.15 -5.15
N LYS A 132 -13.87 -7.88 -4.50
CA LYS A 132 -14.11 -8.40 -3.15
C LYS A 132 -14.32 -7.28 -2.14
N GLU A 133 -13.44 -6.27 -2.13
CA GLU A 133 -13.56 -5.13 -1.21
C GLU A 133 -14.86 -4.34 -1.48
N VAL A 134 -15.26 -4.18 -2.74
CA VAL A 134 -16.52 -3.52 -3.14
C VAL A 134 -17.75 -4.34 -2.72
N GLU A 135 -17.72 -5.66 -2.85
CA GLU A 135 -18.79 -6.55 -2.37
C GLU A 135 -18.89 -6.56 -0.83
N GLU A 136 -17.76 -6.42 -0.14
CA GLU A 136 -17.71 -6.28 1.32
C GLU A 136 -18.25 -4.93 1.81
N LEU A 137 -18.29 -3.89 0.95
CA LEU A 137 -18.89 -2.58 1.25
C LEU A 137 -20.42 -2.55 1.07
N GLY A 138 -20.99 -3.44 0.24
CA GLY A 138 -22.43 -3.52 -0.03
C GLY A 138 -23.32 -3.65 1.22
N PRO A 139 -23.01 -4.58 2.15
CA PRO A 139 -23.79 -4.77 3.38
C PRO A 139 -23.78 -3.58 4.36
N PHE A 140 -22.76 -2.71 4.28
CA PHE A 140 -22.65 -1.55 5.18
C PHE A 140 -23.51 -0.36 4.73
N LEU A 141 -23.95 -0.33 3.46
CA LEU A 141 -24.82 0.71 2.91
C LEU A 141 -26.31 0.35 3.00
N GLU A 142 -26.66 -0.94 3.07
CA GLU A 142 -28.06 -1.42 3.16
C GLU A 142 -28.58 -1.60 4.60
N GLY A 143 -27.79 -1.28 5.63
CA GLY A 143 -28.31 -1.18 7.01
C GLY A 143 -28.75 -2.50 7.64
N GLU A 144 -28.26 -3.65 7.17
CA GLU A 144 -28.49 -4.92 7.87
C GLU A 144 -27.53 -5.07 9.06
N LYS A 145 -28.11 -4.89 10.25
CA LYS A 145 -27.48 -5.23 11.53
C LYS A 145 -27.06 -6.70 11.52
N GLU A 146 -25.86 -6.93 12.04
CA GLU A 146 -25.29 -8.24 12.39
C GLU A 146 -24.70 -9.06 11.25
N LYS A 147 -23.41 -8.81 10.95
CA LYS A 147 -22.38 -9.86 10.91
C LYS A 147 -20.97 -9.26 10.91
N LYS A 148 -20.03 -10.07 11.39
CA LYS A 148 -18.67 -9.74 11.84
C LYS A 148 -17.97 -8.67 11.01
N VAL A 149 -17.37 -7.71 11.73
CA VAL A 149 -16.49 -6.65 11.19
C VAL A 149 -15.40 -7.28 10.30
N PRO A 150 -15.24 -6.84 9.04
CA PRO A 150 -14.22 -7.33 8.12
C PRO A 150 -12.81 -7.29 8.73
N SER A 151 -11.95 -8.25 8.37
CA SER A 151 -10.59 -8.34 8.92
C SER A 151 -9.70 -7.15 8.55
N GLY A 152 -9.94 -6.51 7.39
CA GLY A 152 -9.29 -5.25 7.01
C GLY A 152 -9.70 -4.09 7.92
N ILE A 153 -11.01 -3.95 8.18
CA ILE A 153 -11.54 -2.97 9.15
C ILE A 153 -11.09 -3.32 10.57
N MET A 154 -11.00 -4.58 10.96
CA MET A 154 -10.44 -4.97 12.27
C MET A 154 -8.97 -4.56 12.40
N GLY A 155 -8.16 -4.74 11.35
CA GLY A 155 -6.77 -4.29 11.34
C GLY A 155 -6.65 -2.77 11.44
N GLU A 156 -7.48 -2.02 10.71
CA GLU A 156 -7.54 -0.56 10.83
C GLU A 156 -8.09 -0.10 12.20
N LEU A 157 -9.08 -0.80 12.75
CA LEU A 157 -9.60 -0.54 14.10
C LEU A 157 -8.56 -0.84 15.18
N GLU A 158 -7.74 -1.88 15.03
CA GLU A 158 -6.63 -2.15 15.94
C GLU A 158 -5.56 -1.06 15.86
N LYS A 159 -5.23 -0.58 14.66
CA LYS A 159 -4.34 0.59 14.48
C LYS A 159 -4.94 1.83 15.12
N ILE A 160 -6.23 2.11 14.92
CA ILE A 160 -6.93 3.24 15.53
C ILE A 160 -6.92 3.13 17.06
N LYS A 161 -7.20 1.94 17.61
CA LYS A 161 -7.14 1.70 19.07
C LYS A 161 -5.74 1.92 19.62
N LYS A 162 -4.71 1.45 18.89
CA LYS A 162 -3.30 1.68 19.25
C LYS A 162 -2.98 3.17 19.23
N LEU A 163 -3.33 3.88 18.16
CA LEU A 163 -3.15 5.33 18.04
C LEU A 163 -3.87 6.10 19.14
N GLN A 164 -5.10 5.70 19.48
CA GLN A 164 -5.86 6.30 20.57
C GLN A 164 -5.14 6.11 21.92
N SER A 165 -4.61 4.91 22.19
CA SER A 165 -3.82 4.62 23.39
C SER A 165 -2.53 5.43 23.45
N GLU A 166 -1.81 5.55 22.32
CA GLU A 166 -0.60 6.35 22.20
C GLU A 166 -0.90 7.85 22.39
N PHE A 167 -2.01 8.34 21.82
CA PHE A 167 -2.45 9.72 21.97
C PHE A 167 -2.83 10.07 23.41
N GLU A 168 -3.55 9.18 24.10
CA GLU A 168 -3.88 9.36 25.51
C GLU A 168 -2.62 9.39 26.39
N THR A 169 -1.66 8.52 26.11
CA THR A 169 -0.34 8.51 26.78
C THR A 169 0.40 9.82 26.53
N LEU A 170 0.44 10.29 25.29
CA LEU A 170 1.10 11.54 24.92
C LEU A 170 0.40 12.75 25.56
N ARG A 171 -0.93 12.76 25.63
CA ARG A 171 -1.71 13.81 26.30
C ARG A 171 -1.35 13.89 27.78
N GLY A 172 -1.32 12.75 28.47
CA GLY A 172 -0.93 12.67 29.88
C GLY A 172 0.52 13.13 30.09
N PHE A 173 1.43 12.69 29.24
CA PHE A 173 2.83 13.12 29.25
C PHE A 173 2.97 14.63 29.04
N LEU A 174 2.33 15.22 28.03
CA LEU A 174 2.37 16.66 27.76
C LEU A 174 1.80 17.49 28.91
N PHE A 175 0.70 17.04 29.50
CA PHE A 175 0.15 17.68 30.69
C PHE A 175 1.15 17.66 31.85
N ARG A 176 1.83 16.53 32.08
CA ARG A 176 2.84 16.41 33.13
C ARG A 176 4.11 17.20 32.82
N LEU A 177 4.52 17.28 31.56
CA LEU A 177 5.63 18.13 31.12
C LEU A 177 5.33 19.61 31.37
N TYR A 178 4.08 20.04 31.17
CA TYR A 178 3.66 21.42 31.43
C TYR A 178 3.53 21.72 32.93
N THR A 179 2.92 20.83 33.70
CA THR A 179 2.61 21.07 35.12
C THR A 179 3.77 20.74 36.07
N HIS A 180 4.57 19.73 35.74
CA HIS A 180 5.66 19.21 36.57
C HIS A 180 6.90 18.89 35.71
N PRO A 181 7.48 19.85 34.98
CA PRO A 181 8.63 19.61 34.10
C PRO A 181 9.84 19.03 34.84
N GLY A 182 10.00 19.37 36.12
CA GLY A 182 11.06 18.85 36.97
C GLY A 182 11.02 17.33 37.15
N ASP A 183 9.84 16.72 37.15
CA ASP A 183 9.67 15.27 37.25
C ASP A 183 10.19 14.58 35.98
N VAL A 184 9.83 15.11 34.81
CA VAL A 184 10.29 14.59 33.52
C VAL A 184 11.82 14.65 33.44
N HIS A 185 12.41 15.78 33.82
CA HIS A 185 13.86 15.96 33.83
C HIS A 185 14.58 15.05 34.84
N LYS A 186 13.97 14.76 35.99
CA LYS A 186 14.51 13.81 36.96
C LYS A 186 14.50 12.38 36.43
N VAL A 187 13.41 11.97 35.77
CA VAL A 187 13.27 10.64 35.18
C VAL A 187 14.26 10.43 34.04
N GLU A 188 14.37 11.40 33.12
CA GLU A 188 15.34 11.35 32.01
C GLU A 188 16.78 11.27 32.54
N ARG A 189 17.16 12.14 33.49
CA ARG A 189 18.50 12.12 34.09
C ARG A 189 18.78 10.82 34.85
N ALA A 190 17.81 10.27 35.57
CA ALA A 190 17.97 9.00 36.26
C ALA A 190 18.21 7.85 35.27
N LEU A 191 17.52 7.85 34.12
CA LEU A 191 17.78 6.89 33.06
C LEU A 191 19.21 7.04 32.50
N MET A 192 19.64 8.27 32.20
CA MET A 192 21.01 8.55 31.74
C MET A 192 22.08 8.15 32.77
N ASP A 193 21.82 8.37 34.06
CA ASP A 193 22.74 7.97 35.14
C ASP A 193 22.92 6.44 35.18
N TRP A 194 21.83 5.67 35.08
CA TRP A 194 21.92 4.21 34.94
C TRP A 194 22.75 3.76 33.73
N HIS A 195 22.59 4.45 32.59
CA HIS A 195 23.40 4.17 31.40
C HIS A 195 24.88 4.52 31.60
N SER A 196 25.17 5.63 32.27
CA SER A 196 26.54 6.01 32.61
C SER A 196 27.24 5.00 33.53
N ARG A 197 26.45 4.26 34.33
CA ARG A 197 26.91 3.15 35.19
C ARG A 197 27.03 1.81 34.44
N GLY A 198 26.80 1.79 33.13
CA GLY A 198 26.99 0.63 32.26
C GLY A 198 25.75 -0.23 32.01
N LEU A 199 24.57 0.12 32.55
CA LEU A 199 23.34 -0.61 32.25
C LEU A 199 22.70 -0.08 30.97
N LEU A 200 22.74 -0.85 29.88
CA LEU A 200 22.24 -0.40 28.58
C LEU A 200 20.70 -0.34 28.48
N TRP A 201 19.99 -1.24 29.19
CA TRP A 201 18.54 -1.33 29.19
C TRP A 201 18.05 -1.35 30.64
N VAL A 202 17.16 -0.43 31.00
CA VAL A 202 16.79 -0.17 32.39
C VAL A 202 15.28 -0.29 32.57
N GLU A 203 14.83 -1.05 33.56
CA GLU A 203 13.41 -1.16 33.91
C GLU A 203 12.88 0.13 34.54
N ALA A 204 11.61 0.46 34.31
CA ALA A 204 10.96 1.65 34.87
C ALA A 204 11.08 1.73 36.41
N ARG A 205 11.02 0.60 37.12
CA ARG A 205 11.15 0.55 38.59
C ARG A 205 12.51 1.04 39.08
N ASN A 206 13.57 0.80 38.32
CA ASN A 206 14.92 1.25 38.68
C ASN A 206 15.08 2.75 38.44
N VAL A 207 14.43 3.28 37.39
CA VAL A 207 14.38 4.72 37.12
C VAL A 207 13.54 5.44 38.17
N GLU A 208 12.40 4.88 38.58
CA GLU A 208 11.54 5.41 39.64
C GLU A 208 12.29 5.52 40.98
N LYS A 209 12.98 4.44 41.39
CA LYS A 209 13.81 4.44 42.61
C LYS A 209 14.90 5.51 42.61
N LEU A 210 15.54 5.74 41.46
CA LEU A 210 16.65 6.68 41.36
C LEU A 210 16.19 8.14 41.19
N SER A 211 15.11 8.35 40.44
CA SER A 211 14.54 9.69 40.19
C SER A 211 13.71 10.21 41.38
N GLY A 212 13.17 9.31 42.22
CA GLY A 212 12.22 9.64 43.28
C GLY A 212 10.86 10.10 42.76
N VAL A 213 10.56 9.84 41.49
CA VAL A 213 9.30 10.24 40.83
C VAL A 213 8.42 9.01 40.69
N GLU A 214 7.28 9.00 41.41
CA GLU A 214 6.29 7.94 41.28
C GLU A 214 5.73 7.86 39.87
N LYS A 215 5.49 6.63 39.40
CA LYS A 215 5.01 6.34 38.04
C LYS A 215 5.96 6.81 36.94
N ALA A 216 7.27 6.69 37.16
CA ALA A 216 8.28 7.04 36.15
C ALA A 216 8.06 6.28 34.82
N GLY A 217 7.42 5.11 34.87
CA GLY A 217 6.99 4.36 33.69
C GLY A 217 6.14 5.19 32.72
N GLU A 218 5.13 5.92 33.19
CA GLU A 218 4.26 6.74 32.33
C GLU A 218 5.06 7.84 31.61
N ILE A 219 6.04 8.43 32.30
CA ILE A 219 6.95 9.43 31.73
C ILE A 219 7.86 8.80 30.68
N LEU A 220 8.40 7.60 30.94
CA LEU A 220 9.26 6.87 30.01
C LEU A 220 8.52 6.44 28.73
N GLU A 221 7.24 6.06 28.84
CA GLU A 221 6.40 5.80 27.67
C GLU A 221 6.20 7.07 26.83
N GLY A 222 5.92 8.20 27.48
CA GLY A 222 5.82 9.50 26.80
C GLY A 222 7.12 9.91 26.10
N LEU A 223 8.25 9.78 26.78
CA LEU A 223 9.59 10.01 26.22
C LEU A 223 9.91 9.06 25.04
N THR A 224 9.35 7.84 25.07
CA THR A 224 9.48 6.89 23.97
C THR A 224 8.70 7.36 22.74
N LEU A 225 7.46 7.85 22.93
CA LEU A 225 6.61 8.32 21.83
C LEU A 225 7.19 9.55 21.11
N ILE A 226 7.85 10.45 21.84
CA ILE A 226 8.54 11.61 21.23
C ILE A 226 9.96 11.29 20.73
N GLY A 227 10.42 10.05 20.90
CA GLY A 227 11.70 9.60 20.38
C GLY A 227 12.93 10.09 21.16
N VAL A 228 12.81 10.37 22.46
CA VAL A 228 13.96 10.63 23.34
C VAL A 228 14.54 9.32 23.88
N VAL A 229 13.64 8.36 24.15
CA VAL A 229 13.96 7.04 24.71
C VAL A 229 13.52 5.94 23.74
N GLU A 230 14.18 4.80 23.80
CA GLU A 230 13.77 3.56 23.14
C GLU A 230 13.23 2.57 24.16
N LYS A 231 12.25 1.77 23.75
CA LYS A 231 11.65 0.72 24.58
C LYS A 231 11.83 -0.65 23.94
N LYS A 232 12.11 -1.65 24.77
CA LYS A 232 12.01 -3.07 24.42
C LYS A 232 11.25 -3.83 25.50
N MET A 233 10.62 -4.94 25.14
CA MET A 233 10.02 -5.85 26.11
C MET A 233 11.04 -6.93 26.51
N ARG A 234 11.25 -7.13 27.81
CA ARG A 234 12.05 -8.23 28.37
C ARG A 234 11.31 -8.86 29.54
N GLY A 235 11.04 -10.16 29.46
CA GLY A 235 10.35 -10.88 30.54
C GLY A 235 8.96 -10.36 30.88
N GLY A 236 8.27 -9.73 29.92
CA GLY A 236 6.96 -9.11 30.15
C GLY A 236 7.01 -7.67 30.69
N GLU A 237 8.19 -7.16 31.04
CA GLU A 237 8.36 -5.77 31.49
C GLU A 237 9.04 -4.91 30.40
N GLY A 238 8.70 -3.61 30.40
CA GLY A 238 9.31 -2.62 29.52
C GLY A 238 10.68 -2.19 30.05
N VAL A 239 11.71 -2.34 29.23
CA VAL A 239 13.05 -1.81 29.48
C VAL A 239 13.35 -0.67 28.53
N TYR A 240 14.01 0.35 29.05
CA TYR A 240 14.19 1.64 28.40
C TYR A 240 15.67 1.95 28.18
N ARG A 241 15.96 2.64 27.09
CA ARG A 241 17.29 3.12 26.74
C ARG A 241 17.23 4.55 26.22
N HIS A 242 18.01 5.45 26.79
CA HIS A 242 18.14 6.81 26.26
C HIS A 242 18.88 6.78 24.92
N ARG A 243 18.37 7.49 23.90
CA ARG A 243 18.94 7.43 22.54
C ARG A 243 20.40 7.84 22.43
N SER A 244 20.87 8.74 23.29
CA SER A 244 22.28 9.16 23.31
C SER A 244 23.25 8.02 23.69
N PHE A 245 22.76 6.92 24.24
CA PHE A 245 23.53 5.72 24.59
C PHE A 245 23.22 4.54 23.64
N GLY A 246 22.55 4.81 22.52
CA GLY A 246 22.35 3.86 21.44
C GLY A 246 23.60 3.73 20.56
N SER A 247 23.85 2.53 20.04
CA SER A 247 24.71 2.36 18.87
C SER A 247 24.00 3.02 17.69
N GLY A 248 24.63 4.03 17.08
CA GLY A 248 24.20 4.54 15.77
C GLY A 248 24.21 3.43 14.71
#